data_AF-A0A0R2FWE1-F1
#
_entry.id   AF-A0A0R2FWE1-F1
#
_cell.length_a   1.000
_cell.length_b   1.000
_cell.length_c   1.000
_cell.angle_alpha   90.00
_cell.angle_beta   90.00
_cell.angle_gamma   90.00
#
_symmetry.space_group_name_H-M   'P 1'
#
loop_
_entity.id
_entity.type
_entity.pdbx_description
1 polymer ?
#
loop_
_entity_poly.entity_id
_entity_poly.type
_entity_poly.pdbx_seq_one_letter_code
_entity_poly.pdbx_strand_id
1 'polypeptide(L)'
;MPYLDVHPRYEIVKGFEAAMLNFAKVSYTPDFITYDDEGNVAHVFDVKNSFGIYGIDASNRLRFKLFTRATGYPVEAVVVNKNSFRTKLMGATSHVKEFKHTDVNYPSILKQMQAERESW
;
A
#
# COMPACT_ATOMS: atom_id res chain seq x y z
N MET A 1 -5.23 1.63 -21.33
CA MET A 1 -4.59 2.94 -21.07
C MET A 1 -4.35 3.01 -19.58
N PRO A 2 -3.13 3.34 -19.15
CA PRO A 2 -2.84 3.44 -17.74
C PRO A 2 -3.59 4.65 -17.19
N TYR A 3 -4.19 4.49 -16.02
CA TYR A 3 -4.90 5.58 -15.35
C TYR A 3 -4.62 5.57 -13.86
N LEU A 4 -5.00 6.67 -13.22
CA LEU A 4 -4.73 6.96 -11.82
C LEU A 4 -6.04 7.30 -11.13
N ASP A 5 -6.33 6.58 -10.05
CA ASP A 5 -7.38 6.96 -9.10
C ASP A 5 -6.76 7.67 -7.91
N VAL A 6 -7.28 8.85 -7.60
CA VAL A 6 -6.84 9.69 -6.49
C VAL A 6 -7.85 9.58 -5.35
N HIS A 7 -7.38 9.20 -4.16
CA HIS A 7 -8.22 8.96 -2.99
C HIS A 7 -9.43 8.01 -3.19
N PRO A 8 -9.29 6.86 -3.88
CA PRO A 8 -10.39 5.90 -3.99
C PRO A 8 -10.74 5.33 -2.61
N ARG A 9 -12.03 5.20 -2.31
CA ARG A 9 -12.50 4.73 -0.99
C ARG A 9 -12.85 3.24 -1.02
N TYR A 10 -12.25 2.48 -0.12
CA TYR A 10 -12.51 1.05 0.05
C TYR A 10 -13.13 0.75 1.40
N GLU A 11 -14.09 -0.18 1.42
CA GLU A 11 -14.57 -0.80 2.64
C GLU A 11 -13.73 -2.05 2.92
N ILE A 12 -12.86 -1.99 3.94
CA ILE A 12 -11.91 -3.06 4.26
C ILE A 12 -12.44 -4.01 5.35
N VAL A 13 -13.37 -3.53 6.17
CA VAL A 13 -14.12 -4.35 7.13
C VAL A 13 -15.59 -3.94 7.02
N LYS A 14 -16.45 -4.90 6.70
CA LYS A 14 -17.91 -4.70 6.69
C LYS A 14 -18.37 -4.38 8.11
N GLY A 15 -19.38 -3.52 8.24
CA GLY A 15 -20.08 -3.36 9.51
C GLY A 15 -20.76 -4.68 9.89
N PHE A 16 -20.84 -4.97 11.18
CA PHE A 16 -21.46 -6.19 11.68
C PHE A 16 -22.09 -5.97 13.05
N GLU A 17 -23.06 -6.81 13.37
CA GLU A 17 -23.66 -6.87 14.70
C GLU A 17 -22.96 -7.95 15.53
N ALA A 18 -22.63 -7.65 16.78
CA ALA A 18 -22.15 -8.63 17.76
C ALA A 18 -22.54 -8.19 19.17
N ALA A 19 -22.85 -9.13 20.05
CA ALA A 19 -23.22 -8.84 21.45
C ALA A 19 -24.33 -7.77 21.58
N MET A 20 -25.34 -7.80 20.70
CA MET A 20 -26.46 -6.84 20.63
C MET A 20 -26.03 -5.39 20.32
N LEU A 21 -24.81 -5.20 19.80
CA LEU A 21 -24.25 -3.90 19.42
C LEU A 21 -23.89 -3.88 17.93
N ASN A 22 -24.05 -2.71 17.32
CA ASN A 22 -23.63 -2.47 15.94
C ASN A 22 -22.20 -1.95 15.90
N PHE A 23 -21.33 -2.66 15.19
CA PHE A 23 -19.95 -2.26 14.95
C PHE A 23 -19.84 -1.60 13.58
N ALA A 24 -19.33 -0.37 13.56
CA ALA A 24 -19.16 0.40 12.34
C ALA A 24 -18.16 -0.27 11.39
N LYS A 25 -18.44 -0.13 10.10
CA LYS A 25 -17.49 -0.51 9.05
C LYS A 25 -16.17 0.27 9.17
N VAL A 26 -15.10 -0.35 8.69
CA VAL A 26 -13.80 0.33 8.54
C VAL A 26 -13.55 0.57 7.06
N SER A 27 -13.34 1.84 6.71
CA SER A 27 -12.91 2.23 5.37
C SER A 27 -11.42 2.57 5.36
N TYR A 28 -10.81 2.42 4.20
CA TYR A 28 -9.47 2.89 3.90
C TYR A 28 -9.46 3.61 2.55
N THR A 29 -8.68 4.68 2.49
CA THR A 29 -8.53 5.52 1.30
C THR A 29 -7.03 5.71 1.10
N PRO A 30 -6.39 4.93 0.21
CA PRO A 30 -5.01 5.22 -0.19
C PRO A 30 -4.95 6.58 -0.90
N ASP A 31 -3.76 7.15 -1.02
CA ASP A 31 -3.60 8.41 -1.75
C ASP A 31 -3.77 8.21 -3.25
N PHE A 32 -3.20 7.12 -3.77
CA PHE A 32 -3.24 6.81 -5.20
C PHE A 32 -3.35 5.31 -5.48
N ILE A 33 -4.04 4.96 -6.56
CA ILE A 33 -3.95 3.65 -7.19
C ILE A 33 -3.62 3.84 -8.66
N THR A 34 -2.57 3.18 -9.13
CA THR A 34 -2.22 3.15 -10.55
C THR A 34 -2.67 1.84 -11.17
N TYR A 35 -3.06 1.91 -12.44
CA TYR A 35 -3.48 0.76 -13.22
C TYR A 35 -2.56 0.59 -14.43
N ASP A 36 -2.26 -0.66 -14.77
CA ASP A 36 -1.51 -0.99 -15.98
C ASP A 36 -2.36 -0.85 -17.25
N ASP A 37 -1.76 -1.13 -18.41
CA ASP A 37 -2.45 -1.02 -19.69
C ASP A 37 -3.63 -2.00 -19.85
N GLU A 38 -3.59 -3.12 -19.11
CA GLU A 38 -4.63 -4.15 -19.06
C GLU A 38 -5.75 -3.81 -18.05
N GLY A 39 -5.57 -2.74 -17.27
CA GLY A 39 -6.52 -2.29 -16.25
C GLY A 39 -6.38 -3.01 -14.91
N ASN A 40 -5.31 -3.77 -14.69
CA ASN A 40 -5.02 -4.37 -13.39
C ASN A 40 -4.37 -3.34 -12.47
N VAL A 41 -4.58 -3.48 -11.16
CA VAL A 41 -3.89 -2.65 -10.15
C VAL A 41 -2.39 -2.90 -10.24
N ALA A 42 -1.63 -1.86 -10.58
CA ALA A 42 -0.18 -1.88 -10.64
C ALA A 42 0.42 -1.53 -9.27
N HIS A 43 -0.01 -0.41 -8.67
CA HIS A 43 0.45 0.03 -7.35
C HIS A 43 -0.68 0.64 -6.53
N VAL A 44 -0.56 0.50 -5.20
CA VAL A 44 -1.38 1.21 -4.22
C VAL A 44 -0.44 2.04 -3.36
N PHE A 45 -0.53 3.37 -3.48
CA PHE A 45 0.36 4.30 -2.81
C PHE A 45 -0.31 5.01 -1.63
N ASP A 46 0.48 5.20 -0.59
CA ASP A 46 0.16 6.07 0.53
C ASP A 46 1.42 6.89 0.88
N VAL A 47 1.34 8.21 0.67
CA VAL A 47 2.45 9.15 0.75
C VAL A 47 2.65 9.60 2.19
N LYS A 48 3.90 9.53 2.65
CA LYS A 48 4.32 9.81 4.02
C LYS A 48 5.59 10.64 4.06
N ASN A 49 5.79 11.32 5.18
CA ASN A 49 7.00 12.13 5.42
C ASN A 49 8.23 11.27 5.79
N SER A 50 8.02 10.08 6.36
CA SER A 50 9.09 9.14 6.68
C SER A 50 8.54 7.71 6.86
N PHE A 51 9.42 6.70 6.88
CA PHE A 51 9.06 5.31 7.21
C PHE A 51 9.10 5.00 8.71
N GLY A 52 9.58 5.95 9.52
CA GLY A 52 9.69 5.79 10.97
C GLY A 52 8.32 5.84 11.65
N ILE A 53 8.32 5.61 12.97
CA ILE A 53 7.10 5.63 13.78
C ILE A 53 6.33 6.96 13.71
N TYR A 54 7.03 8.06 13.44
CA TYR A 54 6.44 9.40 13.30
C TYR A 54 5.82 9.64 11.92
N GLY A 55 6.20 8.87 10.91
CA GLY A 55 5.61 8.93 9.58
C GLY A 55 4.53 7.86 9.37
N ILE A 56 4.66 6.70 10.02
CA ILE A 56 3.75 5.56 9.86
C ILE A 56 3.45 4.96 11.22
N ASP A 57 2.32 5.38 11.79
CA ASP A 57 1.86 4.93 13.08
C ASP A 57 1.30 3.50 13.03
N ALA A 58 0.93 2.96 14.21
CA ALA A 58 0.37 1.62 14.32
C ALA A 58 -1.00 1.48 13.60
N SER A 59 -1.79 2.55 13.52
CA SER A 59 -3.07 2.58 12.83
C SER A 59 -2.88 2.48 11.31
N ASN A 60 -1.92 3.22 10.74
CA ASN A 60 -1.55 3.08 9.33
C ASN A 60 -1.13 1.65 9.01
N ARG A 61 -0.22 1.06 9.81
CA ARG A 61 0.25 -0.31 9.61
C ARG A 61 -0.90 -1.33 9.65
N LEU A 62 -1.83 -1.17 10.59
CA LEU A 62 -3.00 -2.04 10.69
C LEU A 62 -3.91 -1.89 9.47
N ARG A 63 -4.19 -0.66 9.02
CA ARG A 63 -5.01 -0.40 7.82
C ARG A 63 -4.38 -0.96 6.56
N PHE A 64 -3.08 -0.79 6.36
CA PHE A 64 -2.36 -1.37 5.23
C PHE A 64 -2.47 -2.90 5.23
N LYS A 65 -2.30 -3.53 6.39
CA LYS A 65 -2.44 -4.98 6.54
C LYS A 65 -3.86 -5.47 6.25
N LEU A 66 -4.88 -4.75 6.76
CA LEU A 66 -6.28 -5.09 6.52
C LEU A 66 -6.68 -4.88 5.05
N PHE A 67 -6.22 -3.80 4.43
CA PHE A 67 -6.44 -3.54 3.01
C PHE A 67 -5.79 -4.62 2.14
N THR A 68 -4.52 -4.95 2.43
CA THR A 68 -3.80 -6.03 1.73
C THR A 68 -4.54 -7.37 1.88
N ARG A 69 -5.05 -7.67 3.08
CA ARG A 69 -5.85 -8.88 3.32
C ARG A 69 -7.17 -8.87 2.54
N ALA A 70 -7.83 -7.72 2.44
CA ALA A 70 -9.14 -7.58 1.80
C ALA A 70 -9.05 -7.61 0.27
N THR A 71 -7.96 -7.09 -0.31
CA THR A 71 -7.84 -6.88 -1.76
C THR A 71 -6.78 -7.75 -2.43
N GLY A 72 -5.82 -8.30 -1.66
CA GLY A 72 -4.64 -8.99 -2.18
C GLY A 72 -3.51 -8.05 -2.61
N TYR A 73 -3.74 -6.74 -2.71
CA TYR A 73 -2.74 -5.76 -3.14
C TYR A 73 -2.05 -5.10 -1.94
N PRO A 74 -0.71 -5.17 -1.84
CA PRO A 74 0.00 -4.53 -0.74
C PRO A 74 0.05 -3.01 -0.93
N VAL A 75 -0.04 -2.28 0.18
CA VAL A 75 0.14 -0.82 0.19
C VAL A 75 1.63 -0.48 0.25
N GLU A 76 2.09 0.30 -0.72
CA GLU A 76 3.43 0.86 -0.76
C GLU A 76 3.43 2.22 -0.05
N ALA A 77 4.11 2.29 1.11
CA ALA A 77 4.37 3.59 1.72
C ALA A 77 5.39 4.33 0.86
N VAL A 78 5.09 5.58 0.48
CA VAL A 78 5.91 6.39 -0.41
C VAL A 78 6.50 7.57 0.38
N VAL A 79 7.81 7.75 0.32
CA VAL A 79 8.48 8.95 0.84
C VAL A 79 9.12 9.69 -0.32
N VAL A 80 8.60 10.87 -0.63
CA VAL A 80 9.07 11.72 -1.73
C VAL A 80 10.32 12.50 -1.30
N ASN A 81 11.33 12.53 -2.16
CA ASN A 81 12.51 13.37 -2.06
C ASN A 81 12.58 14.29 -3.29
N LYS A 82 13.54 15.23 -3.31
CA LYS A 82 13.67 16.25 -4.36
C LYS A 82 13.57 15.73 -5.80
N ASN A 83 14.26 14.62 -6.12
CA ASN A 83 14.36 14.07 -7.49
C ASN A 83 14.07 12.55 -7.54
N SER A 84 13.49 11.98 -6.49
CA SER A 84 13.25 10.55 -6.39
C SER A 84 12.26 10.29 -5.28
N PHE A 85 11.70 9.11 -5.23
CA PHE A 85 10.92 8.66 -4.10
C PHE A 85 11.43 7.30 -3.64
N ARG A 86 11.10 6.95 -2.41
CA ARG A 86 11.35 5.62 -1.87
C ARG A 86 10.03 4.94 -1.61
N THR A 87 9.99 3.64 -1.81
CA THR A 87 8.85 2.81 -1.40
C THR A 87 9.27 1.71 -0.45
N LYS A 88 8.35 1.38 0.46
CA LYS A 88 8.53 0.31 1.45
C LYS A 88 7.19 -0.33 1.76
N LEU A 89 7.16 -1.66 1.83
CA LEU A 89 6.00 -2.37 2.36
C LEU A 89 6.01 -2.35 3.88
N MET A 90 4.90 -1.91 4.46
CA MET A 90 4.73 -1.80 5.90
C MET A 90 3.67 -2.78 6.37
N GLY A 91 3.89 -3.42 7.52
CA GLY A 91 2.95 -4.40 8.09
C GLY A 91 3.32 -5.88 7.84
N ALA A 92 4.40 -6.15 7.10
CA ALA A 92 5.03 -7.46 7.05
C ALA A 92 5.85 -7.74 8.33
N THR A 93 5.99 -9.02 8.70
CA THR A 93 6.81 -9.46 9.84
C THR A 93 8.30 -9.46 9.51
N SER A 94 8.65 -9.74 8.25
CA SER A 94 10.02 -9.64 7.75
C SER A 94 10.38 -8.19 7.43
N HIS A 95 11.65 -7.82 7.65
CA HIS A 95 12.14 -6.52 7.25
C HIS A 95 12.14 -6.42 5.72
N VAL A 96 11.24 -5.62 5.16
CA VAL A 96 11.24 -5.32 3.73
C VAL A 96 12.22 -4.19 3.47
N LYS A 97 13.11 -4.36 2.50
CA LYS A 97 14.06 -3.34 2.08
C LYS A 97 13.33 -2.14 1.47
N GLU A 98 13.96 -0.98 1.54
CA GLU A 98 13.50 0.21 0.83
C GLU A 98 13.94 0.15 -0.63
N PHE A 99 13.04 0.49 -1.55
CA PHE A 99 13.33 0.61 -2.96
C PHE A 99 13.32 2.08 -3.34
N LYS A 100 14.28 2.52 -4.14
CA LYS A 100 14.39 3.91 -4.61
C LYS A 100 14.03 3.97 -6.08
N HIS A 101 13.16 4.91 -6.43
CA HIS A 101 12.61 5.09 -7.77
C HIS A 101 12.70 6.55 -8.22
N THR A 102 12.77 6.76 -9.52
CA THR A 102 12.71 8.09 -10.16
C THR A 102 11.52 8.23 -11.09
N ASP A 103 10.83 7.13 -11.37
CA ASP A 103 9.65 7.04 -12.23
C ASP A 103 8.63 6.11 -11.54
N VAL A 104 7.34 6.30 -11.80
CA VAL A 104 6.25 5.47 -11.26
C VAL A 104 6.03 4.18 -12.04
N ASN A 105 6.60 4.07 -13.24
CA ASN A 105 6.60 2.86 -14.05
C ASN A 105 7.75 1.93 -13.63
N TYR A 106 7.54 1.19 -12.55
CA TYR A 106 8.46 0.18 -12.06
C TYR A 106 7.70 -1.10 -11.68
N PRO A 107 8.35 -2.29 -11.67
CA PRO A 107 7.67 -3.50 -11.23
C PRO A 107 7.19 -3.37 -9.78
N SER A 108 6.00 -3.85 -9.43
CA SER A 108 5.53 -3.81 -8.04
C SER A 108 6.55 -4.36 -7.03
N ILE A 109 6.54 -3.88 -5.78
CA ILE A 109 7.54 -4.32 -4.78
C ILE A 109 7.56 -5.85 -4.65
N LEU A 110 6.41 -6.52 -4.80
CA LEU A 110 6.35 -8.00 -4.78
C LEU A 110 7.21 -8.62 -5.88
N LYS A 111 7.12 -8.12 -7.12
CA LYS A 111 7.93 -8.60 -8.25
C LYS A 111 9.41 -8.32 -8.03
N GLN A 112 9.76 -7.16 -7.48
CA GLN A 112 11.14 -6.83 -7.13
C GLN A 112 11.69 -7.77 -6.05
N MET A 113 10.90 -8.07 -5.02
CA MET A 113 11.27 -9.03 -3.97
C MET A 113 11.40 -10.47 -4.48
N GLN A 114 10.58 -10.88 -5.46
CA GLN A 114 10.70 -12.19 -6.10
C GLN A 114 11.97 -12.30 -6.93
N ALA A 115 12.25 -11.30 -7.78
CA ALA A 115 13.47 -11.25 -8.57
C ALA A 115 14.75 -11.28 -7.70
N GLU A 116 14.75 -10.57 -6.56
CA GLU A 116 15.87 -10.62 -5.59
C GLU A 116 16.03 -11.99 -4.93
N ARG A 117 14.97 -12.81 -4.83
CA ARG A 117 15.05 -14.17 -4.26
C ARG A 117 15.53 -15.21 -5.26
N GLU A 118 15.18 -15.03 -6.53
CA GLU A 118 15.57 -15.92 -7.63
C GLU A 118 17.00 -15.71 -8.11
N SER A 119 17.64 -14.60 -7.72
CA SER A 119 19.04 -14.30 -8.02
C SER A 119 20.07 -14.98 -7.09
N TRP A 120 19.65 -15.95 -6.27
CA TRP A 120 20.48 -16.68 -5.30
C TRP A 120 20.43 -18.19 -5.52
#